data_AF-A0A534HUL2-F1
#
_entry.id   AF-A0A534HUL2-F1
#
_cell.length_a   1.000
_cell.length_b   1.000
_cell.length_c   1.000
_cell.angle_alpha   90.00
_cell.angle_beta   90.00
_cell.angle_gamma   90.00
#
_symmetry.space_group_name_H-M   'P 1'
#
loop_
_entity.id
_entity.type
_entity.pdbx_description
1 polymer ?
#
loop_
_entity_poly.entity_id
_entity_poly.type
_entity_poly.pdbx_seq_one_letter_code
_entity_poly.pdbx_strand_id
1 'polypeptide(L)'
;MARKRPRPDQVFVETDGQVYLVRDGKGFRFPRADESLPFPTDPNGVMDFDGVRVVKRKPRLDYHPEEWTGRDEVFERTDVDPIVKRAIYTTMIRCVSEVILSKGPRVLMVKATRGFSKGYWNIPGGFMDYGEGPEAGVEREAEEEIGADVTLDGLLGVYVSGFPGKPAYTLGFVYRGHAASERFRLKADEIEDVAWFTIDKGLTLTRNPFAKWGLVDFFRQSPEAQRSLRVKRHGLAQDAKPVDQPTVFLDRDGVINRGRPGYVRTPEHVEFLPGAIEGMRTLQDHGWRLVIVTNQDVAGWKLIPERQLARIHDRMLASLRKEGVRVAEIYYCPHHVLSDCACRKPRPGMLLAAARDLGVRPRDAWMVGDKPLDLETGRAFGCRTAWVGSPSWRKRFAEEVRQLAPDVVADSLRDAARAITAGTDGKAGRRPRPRSAARGME
;
A
#
# COMPACT_ATOMS: atom_id res chain seq x y z
N MET A 1 13.20 -0.50 48.48
CA MET A 1 12.53 -1.38 47.48
C MET A 1 13.59 -1.92 46.53
N ALA A 2 13.87 -3.23 46.59
CA ALA A 2 14.83 -3.86 45.67
C ALA A 2 14.28 -3.78 44.24
N ARG A 3 15.02 -3.14 43.32
CA ARG A 3 14.71 -3.19 41.89
C ARG A 3 14.84 -4.67 41.46
N LYS A 4 13.70 -5.33 41.15
CA LYS A 4 13.70 -6.66 40.53
C LYS A 4 14.61 -6.61 39.31
N ARG A 5 15.61 -7.50 39.25
CA ARG A 5 16.43 -7.67 38.04
C ARG A 5 15.49 -7.90 36.84
N PRO A 6 15.72 -7.24 35.69
CA PRO A 6 14.93 -7.49 34.49
C PRO A 6 15.04 -8.98 34.14
N ARG A 7 13.92 -9.60 33.77
CA ARG A 7 13.93 -10.99 33.29
C ARG A 7 14.69 -11.02 31.96
N PRO A 8 15.57 -12.01 31.74
CA PRO A 8 16.26 -12.14 30.46
C PRO A 8 15.24 -12.36 29.34
N ASP A 9 15.57 -11.84 28.15
CA ASP A 9 14.79 -12.06 26.93
C ASP A 9 14.62 -13.56 26.68
N GLN A 10 13.47 -13.96 26.15
CA GLN A 10 13.23 -15.35 25.72
C GLN A 10 13.60 -15.51 24.24
N VAL A 11 14.09 -16.69 23.85
CA VAL A 11 14.57 -16.96 22.50
C VAL A 11 13.66 -17.97 21.82
N PHE A 12 12.88 -17.51 20.85
CA PHE A 12 12.01 -18.37 20.05
C PHE A 12 12.76 -18.84 18.81
N VAL A 13 13.07 -20.14 18.76
CA VAL A 13 13.68 -20.79 17.60
C VAL A 13 12.66 -21.72 16.94
N GLU A 14 12.46 -21.53 15.64
CA GLU A 14 11.52 -22.31 14.81
C GLU A 14 12.18 -22.63 13.48
N THR A 15 12.02 -23.86 13.01
CA THR A 15 12.28 -24.22 11.61
C THR A 15 11.24 -25.25 11.18
N ASP A 16 10.67 -25.09 9.98
CA ASP A 16 9.80 -26.09 9.34
C ASP A 16 8.66 -26.64 10.24
N GLY A 17 8.01 -25.74 10.99
CA GLY A 17 6.91 -26.11 11.89
C GLY A 17 7.34 -26.78 13.20
N GLN A 18 8.64 -26.88 13.45
CA GLN A 18 9.22 -27.44 14.66
C GLN A 18 9.79 -26.34 15.56
N VAL A 19 9.48 -26.39 16.86
CA VAL A 19 9.84 -25.37 17.85
C VAL A 19 10.80 -25.94 18.88
N TYR A 20 11.96 -25.31 19.03
CA TYR A 20 12.91 -25.69 20.07
C TYR A 20 12.46 -25.15 21.42
N LEU A 21 12.15 -26.07 22.33
CA LEU A 21 11.75 -25.78 23.70
C LEU A 21 12.74 -26.43 24.66
N VAL A 22 12.96 -25.79 25.80
CA VAL A 22 13.71 -26.36 26.92
C VAL A 22 12.75 -26.68 28.05
N ARG A 23 13.02 -27.78 28.76
CA ARG A 23 12.24 -28.18 29.93
C ARG A 23 12.83 -27.56 31.19
N ASP A 24 11.99 -27.00 32.04
CA ASP A 24 12.33 -26.71 33.43
C ASP A 24 11.34 -27.41 34.38
N GLY A 25 11.53 -27.26 35.68
CA GLY A 25 10.69 -27.91 36.69
C GLY A 25 9.20 -27.53 36.63
N LYS A 26 8.79 -26.58 35.78
CA LYS A 26 7.40 -26.14 35.59
C LYS A 26 6.81 -26.52 34.23
N GLY A 27 7.60 -27.09 33.31
CA GLY A 27 7.15 -27.48 31.98
C GLY A 27 8.14 -27.07 30.87
N PHE A 28 7.63 -26.93 29.66
CA PHE A 28 8.38 -26.47 28.49
C PHE A 28 8.27 -24.96 28.31
N ARG A 29 9.39 -24.33 27.98
CA ARG A 29 9.48 -22.89 27.71
C ARG A 29 10.48 -22.61 26.60
N PHE A 30 10.50 -21.38 26.11
CA PHE A 30 11.64 -20.93 25.31
C PHE A 30 12.92 -20.89 26.15
N PRO A 31 14.09 -21.16 25.53
CA PRO A 31 15.37 -20.82 26.13
C PRO A 31 15.47 -19.32 26.42
N ARG A 32 16.29 -18.93 27.39
CA ARG A 32 16.58 -17.53 27.71
C ARG A 32 17.81 -17.05 26.95
N ALA A 33 17.93 -15.75 26.74
CA ALA A 33 19.04 -15.16 25.98
C ALA A 33 20.42 -15.33 26.64
N ASP A 34 20.45 -15.62 27.94
CA ASP A 34 21.65 -15.96 28.71
C ASP A 34 21.96 -17.47 28.73
N GLU A 35 21.08 -18.30 28.16
CA GLU A 35 21.31 -19.75 28.01
C GLU A 35 22.00 -20.04 26.67
N SER A 36 22.93 -21.00 26.67
CA SER A 36 23.59 -21.45 25.44
C SER A 36 22.64 -22.28 24.59
N LEU A 37 22.59 -22.00 23.29
CA LEU A 37 21.90 -22.83 22.32
C LEU A 37 22.89 -23.87 21.76
N PRO A 38 22.46 -25.13 21.54
CA PRO A 38 23.35 -26.18 21.03
C PRO A 38 23.70 -26.01 19.54
N PHE A 39 23.20 -24.96 18.90
CA PHE A 39 23.38 -24.68 17.48
C PHE A 39 23.49 -23.16 17.25
N PRO A 40 24.16 -22.74 16.16
CA PRO A 40 24.19 -21.34 15.76
C PRO A 40 22.82 -20.86 15.26
N THR A 41 22.59 -19.54 15.37
CA THR A 41 21.32 -18.92 14.99
C THR A 41 21.51 -17.55 14.35
N ASP A 42 20.59 -17.17 13.49
CA ASP A 42 20.47 -15.83 12.89
C ASP A 42 19.32 -15.03 13.52
N PRO A 43 19.45 -13.70 13.68
CA PRO A 43 18.35 -12.84 14.12
C PRO A 43 17.15 -12.90 13.16
N ASN A 44 15.94 -13.05 13.70
CA ASN A 44 14.71 -13.22 12.90
C ASN A 44 13.49 -12.46 13.46
N GLY A 45 13.75 -11.38 14.21
CA GLY A 45 12.71 -10.46 14.72
C GLY A 45 12.58 -10.45 16.24
N VAL A 46 11.74 -9.54 16.74
CA VAL A 46 11.48 -9.35 18.17
C VAL A 46 9.98 -9.13 18.37
N MET A 47 9.44 -9.76 19.41
CA MET A 47 8.08 -9.57 19.89
C MET A 47 8.13 -9.06 21.33
N ASP A 48 7.20 -8.19 21.70
CA ASP A 48 7.00 -7.73 23.08
C ASP A 48 5.61 -8.13 23.54
N PHE A 49 5.55 -8.80 24.69
CA PHE A 49 4.32 -9.23 25.33
C PHE A 49 4.29 -8.69 26.76
N ASP A 50 3.82 -7.45 26.90
CA ASP A 50 3.62 -6.80 28.20
C ASP A 50 4.92 -6.71 29.02
N GLY A 51 6.03 -6.33 28.36
CA GLY A 51 7.36 -6.23 28.95
C GLY A 51 8.14 -7.55 29.00
N VAL A 52 7.59 -8.65 28.46
CA VAL A 52 8.33 -9.88 28.16
C VAL A 52 8.77 -9.82 26.70
N ARG A 53 10.07 -9.65 26.50
CA ARG A 53 10.67 -9.62 25.17
C ARG A 53 11.02 -11.02 24.68
N VAL A 54 10.50 -11.39 23.51
CA VAL A 54 10.77 -12.67 22.83
C VAL A 54 11.53 -12.36 21.54
N VAL A 55 12.78 -12.82 21.47
CA VAL A 55 13.65 -12.67 20.30
C VAL A 55 13.50 -13.90 19.42
N LYS A 56 12.90 -13.74 18.24
CA LYS A 56 12.81 -14.82 17.26
C LYS A 56 14.16 -14.99 16.57
N ARG A 57 14.61 -16.23 16.45
CA ARG A 57 15.86 -16.59 15.76
C ARG A 57 15.63 -17.74 14.79
N LYS A 58 16.38 -17.74 13.69
CA LYS A 58 16.40 -18.85 12.73
C LYS A 58 17.61 -19.74 13.03
N PRO A 59 17.44 -21.06 13.25
CA PRO A 59 18.57 -21.92 13.50
C PRO A 59 19.36 -22.19 12.22
N ARG A 60 20.66 -22.48 12.36
CA ARG A 60 21.52 -23.02 11.30
C ARG A 60 21.80 -24.48 11.64
N LEU A 61 21.11 -25.38 10.97
CA LEU A 61 21.20 -26.83 11.18
C LEU A 61 21.53 -27.50 9.86
N ASP A 62 22.26 -28.62 9.92
CA ASP A 62 22.56 -29.45 8.76
C ASP A 62 21.46 -30.50 8.48
N TYR A 63 20.45 -30.58 9.36
CA TYR A 63 19.33 -31.50 9.30
C TYR A 63 18.01 -30.85 9.76
N HIS A 64 16.89 -31.49 9.45
CA HIS A 64 15.56 -31.08 9.90
C HIS A 64 15.24 -31.74 11.27
N PRO A 65 15.01 -30.97 12.34
CA PRO A 65 14.91 -31.51 13.69
C PRO A 65 13.51 -32.08 13.97
N GLU A 66 13.34 -33.39 13.78
CA GLU A 66 12.11 -34.13 14.10
C GLU A 66 11.92 -34.31 15.62
N GLU A 67 12.99 -34.15 16.40
CA GLU A 67 12.99 -34.28 17.87
C GLU A 67 12.45 -33.05 18.60
N TRP A 68 12.22 -31.94 17.88
CA TRP A 68 11.62 -30.73 18.43
C TRP A 68 10.10 -30.86 18.55
N THR A 69 9.45 -29.91 19.21
CA THR A 69 7.99 -29.98 19.40
C THR A 69 7.28 -29.38 18.19
N GLY A 70 6.33 -30.13 17.63
CA GLY A 70 5.49 -29.64 16.54
C GLY A 70 4.73 -28.39 16.96
N ARG A 71 4.74 -27.36 16.12
CA ARG A 71 4.15 -26.06 16.42
C ARG A 71 2.68 -26.16 16.82
N ASP A 72 1.92 -27.01 16.14
CA ASP A 72 0.50 -27.20 16.40
C ASP A 72 0.28 -27.98 17.70
N GLU A 73 1.11 -28.98 17.97
CA GLU A 73 1.09 -29.78 19.20
C GLU A 73 1.24 -28.89 20.45
N VAL A 74 2.02 -27.80 20.36
CA VAL A 74 2.20 -26.85 21.47
C VAL A 74 0.87 -26.34 22.01
N PHE A 75 -0.15 -26.14 21.16
CA PHE A 75 -1.44 -25.61 21.60
C PHE A 75 -2.25 -26.61 22.44
N GLU A 76 -2.07 -27.91 22.20
CA GLU A 76 -2.74 -28.99 22.91
C GLU A 76 -2.10 -29.28 24.28
N ARG A 77 -0.83 -28.91 24.45
CA ARG A 77 -0.07 -29.16 25.69
C ARG A 77 -0.50 -28.25 26.84
N THR A 78 -0.69 -28.81 28.02
CA THR A 78 -0.93 -28.04 29.26
C THR A 78 0.36 -27.67 30.00
N ASP A 79 1.46 -28.37 29.69
CA ASP A 79 2.77 -28.23 30.33
C ASP A 79 3.71 -27.27 29.58
N VAL A 80 3.17 -26.27 28.88
CA VAL A 80 3.94 -25.26 28.14
C VAL A 80 3.67 -23.87 28.72
N ASP A 81 4.72 -23.07 28.88
CA ASP A 81 4.61 -21.67 29.31
C ASP A 81 3.66 -20.90 28.36
N PRO A 82 2.63 -20.19 28.87
CA PRO A 82 1.68 -19.43 28.06
C PRO A 82 2.32 -18.45 27.07
N ILE A 83 3.51 -17.93 27.37
CA ILE A 83 4.23 -17.04 26.45
C ILE A 83 4.61 -17.73 25.13
N VAL A 84 4.89 -19.03 25.17
CA VAL A 84 5.24 -19.83 23.98
C VAL A 84 4.04 -19.86 23.04
N LYS A 85 2.86 -20.23 23.57
CA LYS A 85 1.60 -20.24 22.80
C LYS A 85 1.29 -18.87 22.20
N ARG A 86 1.42 -17.79 22.98
CA ARG A 86 1.20 -16.40 22.51
C ARG A 86 2.17 -15.99 21.40
N ALA A 87 3.45 -16.35 21.51
CA ALA A 87 4.46 -16.04 20.52
C ALA A 87 4.25 -16.80 19.21
N ILE A 88 3.97 -18.11 19.30
CA ILE A 88 3.64 -18.96 18.16
C ILE A 88 2.36 -18.48 17.47
N TYR A 89 1.32 -18.13 18.24
CA TYR A 89 0.08 -17.61 17.69
C TYR A 89 0.31 -16.30 16.90
N THR A 90 1.17 -15.42 17.40
CA THR A 90 1.53 -14.16 16.73
C THR A 90 2.25 -14.36 15.39
N THR A 91 2.89 -15.51 15.16
CA THR A 91 3.54 -15.83 13.89
C THR A 91 2.62 -16.54 12.90
N MET A 92 1.33 -16.74 13.22
CA MET A 92 0.35 -17.29 12.26
C MET A 92 -0.12 -16.19 11.30
N ILE A 93 -0.22 -16.53 10.02
CA ILE A 93 -0.79 -15.65 9.01
C ILE A 93 -2.30 -15.63 9.24
N ARG A 94 -2.87 -14.44 9.37
CA ARG A 94 -4.32 -14.28 9.44
C ARG A 94 -4.88 -14.20 8.02
N CYS A 95 -6.02 -14.82 7.78
CA CYS A 95 -6.70 -14.74 6.49
C CYS A 95 -7.98 -13.91 6.62
N VAL A 96 -8.22 -13.04 5.65
CA VAL A 96 -9.46 -12.30 5.47
C VAL A 96 -9.98 -12.50 4.06
N SER A 97 -11.30 -12.51 3.91
CA SER A 97 -11.96 -12.62 2.61
C SER A 97 -12.93 -11.46 2.44
N GLU A 98 -12.83 -10.78 1.30
CA GLU A 98 -13.56 -9.54 1.01
C GLU A 98 -14.14 -9.58 -0.41
N VAL A 99 -15.26 -8.89 -0.66
CA VAL A 99 -15.92 -8.84 -1.97
C VAL A 99 -16.19 -7.41 -2.42
N ILE A 100 -15.83 -7.12 -3.67
CA ILE A 100 -16.24 -5.90 -4.37
C ILE A 100 -17.54 -6.19 -5.10
N LEU A 101 -18.64 -5.71 -4.52
CA LEU A 101 -19.96 -5.72 -5.15
C LEU A 101 -20.12 -4.47 -6.01
N SER A 102 -20.50 -4.64 -7.27
CA SER A 102 -20.58 -3.52 -8.23
C SER A 102 -21.95 -3.34 -8.86
N LYS A 103 -22.30 -2.07 -9.14
CA LYS A 103 -23.50 -1.67 -9.90
C LYS A 103 -23.09 -0.55 -10.85
N GLY A 104 -22.81 -0.91 -12.10
CA GLY A 104 -22.22 -0.01 -13.08
C GLY A 104 -20.83 0.49 -12.62
N PRO A 105 -20.55 1.80 -12.63
CA PRO A 105 -19.25 2.35 -12.22
C PRO A 105 -19.09 2.50 -10.69
N ARG A 106 -20.04 2.01 -9.89
CA ARG A 106 -20.06 2.17 -8.44
C ARG A 106 -19.86 0.84 -7.73
N VAL A 107 -19.30 0.92 -6.54
CA VAL A 107 -19.06 -0.20 -5.63
C VAL A 107 -19.79 0.00 -4.32
N LEU A 108 -20.28 -1.10 -3.76
CA LEU A 108 -20.88 -1.10 -2.43
C LEU A 108 -19.78 -1.03 -1.39
N MET A 109 -19.95 -0.17 -0.40
CA MET A 109 -19.09 -0.13 0.78
C MET A 109 -19.94 -0.09 2.05
N VAL A 110 -19.38 -0.65 3.12
CA VAL A 110 -19.98 -0.72 4.46
C VAL A 110 -19.16 0.12 5.44
N LYS A 111 -19.81 0.75 6.40
CA LYS A 111 -19.14 1.59 7.40
C LYS A 111 -19.14 0.89 8.77
N ALA A 112 -17.94 0.61 9.28
CA ALA A 112 -17.79 -0.18 10.50
C ALA A 112 -18.01 0.65 11.79
N THR A 113 -18.71 0.07 12.77
CA THR A 113 -18.94 0.64 14.12
C THR A 113 -17.86 0.24 15.12
N ARG A 114 -17.13 -0.85 14.83
CA ARG A 114 -16.14 -1.47 15.73
C ARG A 114 -14.86 -1.90 14.99
N GLY A 115 -13.90 -2.40 15.75
CA GLY A 115 -12.64 -2.93 15.22
C GLY A 115 -11.66 -1.87 14.68
N PHE A 116 -10.64 -2.33 13.96
CA PHE A 116 -9.58 -1.47 13.39
C PHE A 116 -10.09 -0.49 12.33
N SER A 117 -11.25 -0.78 11.73
CA SER A 117 -11.87 0.01 10.67
C SER A 117 -12.98 0.93 11.19
N LYS A 118 -13.17 1.05 12.51
CA LYS A 118 -14.21 1.91 13.10
C LYS A 118 -14.22 3.31 12.50
N GLY A 119 -15.37 3.72 11.97
CA GLY A 119 -15.59 5.03 11.36
C GLY A 119 -15.10 5.15 9.91
N TYR A 120 -14.48 4.12 9.34
CA TYR A 120 -14.07 4.05 7.94
C TYR A 120 -15.02 3.18 7.13
N TRP A 121 -15.09 3.50 5.84
CA TRP A 121 -15.80 2.65 4.88
C TRP A 121 -14.86 1.56 4.38
N ASN A 122 -15.39 0.36 4.18
CA ASN A 122 -14.66 -0.78 3.63
C ASN A 122 -15.52 -1.53 2.61
N ILE A 123 -14.91 -2.44 1.86
CA ILE A 123 -15.67 -3.43 1.11
C ILE A 123 -16.15 -4.53 2.07
N PRO A 124 -17.34 -5.15 1.85
CA PRO A 124 -17.85 -6.22 2.70
C PRO A 124 -16.86 -7.38 2.84
N GLY A 125 -16.77 -7.95 4.03
CA GLY A 125 -15.90 -9.08 4.31
C GLY A 125 -15.20 -9.03 5.67
N GLY A 126 -14.62 -10.17 6.05
CA GLY A 126 -14.10 -10.37 7.40
C GLY A 126 -13.05 -11.46 7.50
N PHE A 127 -12.79 -11.88 8.74
CA PHE A 127 -11.86 -12.97 9.01
C PHE A 127 -12.48 -14.31 8.63
N MET A 128 -11.63 -15.25 8.20
CA MET A 128 -12.06 -16.61 7.94
C MET A 128 -12.12 -17.44 9.23
N ASP A 129 -13.11 -18.32 9.30
CA ASP A 129 -13.26 -19.30 10.37
C ASP A 129 -12.38 -20.55 10.19
N TYR A 130 -12.24 -21.34 11.25
CA TYR A 130 -11.47 -22.58 11.20
C TYR A 130 -12.09 -23.59 10.22
N GLY A 131 -11.30 -24.06 9.26
CA GLY A 131 -11.74 -25.01 8.23
C GLY A 131 -12.58 -24.38 7.11
N GLU A 132 -12.75 -23.06 7.13
CA GLU A 132 -13.52 -22.33 6.12
C GLU A 132 -12.67 -22.02 4.87
N GLY A 133 -13.26 -22.20 3.68
CA GLY A 133 -12.67 -21.77 2.42
C GLY A 133 -12.90 -20.27 2.17
N PRO A 134 -11.99 -19.55 1.46
CA PRO A 134 -12.13 -18.11 1.28
C PRO A 134 -13.46 -17.66 0.62
N GLU A 135 -13.96 -18.43 -0.35
CA GLU A 135 -15.24 -18.18 -1.02
C GLU A 135 -16.41 -18.26 -0.03
N ALA A 136 -16.49 -19.36 0.74
CA ALA A 136 -17.51 -19.54 1.77
C ALA A 136 -17.44 -18.44 2.84
N GLY A 137 -16.24 -18.04 3.24
CA GLY A 137 -16.04 -16.98 4.22
C GLY A 137 -16.57 -15.63 3.76
N VAL A 138 -16.34 -15.23 2.50
CA VAL A 138 -16.87 -13.95 2.02
C VAL A 138 -18.38 -13.98 1.78
N GLU A 139 -18.93 -15.12 1.37
CA GLU A 139 -20.38 -15.31 1.24
C GLU A 139 -21.05 -15.20 2.62
N ARG A 140 -20.52 -15.88 3.64
CA ARG A 140 -20.99 -15.78 5.04
C ARG A 140 -20.90 -14.35 5.56
N GLU A 141 -19.74 -13.69 5.41
CA GLU A 141 -19.55 -12.32 5.88
C GLU A 141 -20.50 -11.34 5.19
N ALA A 142 -20.75 -11.48 3.88
CA ALA A 142 -21.72 -10.65 3.17
C ALA A 142 -23.17 -10.89 3.66
N GLU A 143 -23.56 -12.14 3.92
CA GLU A 143 -24.86 -12.44 4.51
C GLU A 143 -24.98 -11.87 5.93
N GLU A 144 -23.96 -12.02 6.75
CA GLU A 144 -23.95 -11.52 8.12
C GLU A 144 -23.96 -9.99 8.19
N GLU A 145 -23.04 -9.31 7.49
CA GLU A 145 -22.83 -7.86 7.61
C GLU A 145 -23.98 -7.06 6.99
N ILE A 146 -24.46 -7.49 5.82
CA ILE A 146 -25.40 -6.71 4.99
C ILE A 146 -26.64 -7.47 4.56
N GLY A 147 -26.81 -8.75 4.96
CA GLY A 147 -27.98 -9.55 4.59
C GLY A 147 -28.09 -9.79 3.09
N ALA A 148 -26.97 -9.83 2.37
CA ALA A 148 -26.94 -9.99 0.92
C ALA A 148 -26.51 -11.40 0.53
N ASP A 149 -27.30 -12.03 -0.31
CA ASP A 149 -26.87 -13.18 -1.09
C ASP A 149 -25.98 -12.68 -2.26
N VAL A 150 -24.75 -13.17 -2.29
CA VAL A 150 -23.71 -12.71 -3.22
C VAL A 150 -23.31 -13.83 -4.17
N THR A 151 -23.24 -13.51 -5.45
CA THR A 151 -22.65 -14.39 -6.46
C THR A 151 -21.24 -13.88 -6.77
N LEU A 152 -20.24 -14.73 -6.54
CA LEU A 152 -18.85 -14.41 -6.87
C LEU A 152 -18.59 -14.68 -8.35
N ASP A 153 -18.10 -13.68 -9.09
CA ASP A 153 -17.70 -13.90 -10.49
C ASP A 153 -16.24 -14.38 -10.59
N GLY A 154 -15.47 -14.27 -9.51
CA GLY A 154 -14.09 -14.72 -9.45
C GLY A 154 -13.19 -13.87 -8.54
N LEU A 155 -12.02 -14.43 -8.25
CA LEU A 155 -10.97 -13.80 -7.46
C LEU A 155 -10.33 -12.65 -8.24
N LEU A 156 -10.32 -11.43 -7.66
CA LEU A 156 -9.58 -10.29 -8.21
C LEU A 156 -8.10 -10.38 -7.87
N GLY A 157 -7.77 -10.81 -6.66
CA GLY A 157 -6.39 -10.95 -6.23
C GLY A 157 -6.24 -11.44 -4.80
N VAL A 158 -5.03 -11.91 -4.51
CA VAL A 158 -4.57 -12.23 -3.16
C VAL A 158 -3.51 -11.21 -2.76
N TYR A 159 -3.70 -10.60 -1.61
CA TYR A 159 -2.87 -9.50 -1.13
C TYR A 159 -2.26 -9.83 0.23
N VAL A 160 -1.07 -9.28 0.49
CA VAL A 160 -0.40 -9.42 1.78
C VAL A 160 -0.09 -8.04 2.32
N SER A 161 -0.49 -7.79 3.56
CA SER A 161 -0.17 -6.54 4.27
C SER A 161 0.20 -6.83 5.72
N GLY A 162 1.21 -6.14 6.22
CA GLY A 162 1.56 -6.15 7.63
C GLY A 162 0.91 -4.96 8.35
N PHE A 163 0.64 -5.12 9.65
CA PHE A 163 0.28 -3.97 10.48
C PHE A 163 1.56 -3.25 10.95
N PRO A 164 1.66 -1.92 10.82
CA PRO A 164 2.81 -1.18 11.34
C PRO A 164 3.10 -1.54 12.80
N GLY A 165 4.36 -1.90 13.09
CA GLY A 165 4.80 -2.28 14.44
C GLY A 165 4.40 -3.69 14.90
N LYS A 166 3.77 -4.52 14.04
CA LYS A 166 3.50 -5.93 14.33
C LYS A 166 4.25 -6.84 13.36
N PRO A 167 4.88 -7.94 13.83
CA PRO A 167 5.55 -8.90 12.96
C PRO A 167 4.57 -9.83 12.21
N ALA A 168 3.26 -9.60 12.34
CA ALA A 168 2.22 -10.43 11.73
C ALA A 168 1.75 -9.85 10.39
N TYR A 169 1.62 -10.74 9.41
CA TYR A 169 1.03 -10.44 8.11
C TYR A 169 -0.39 -11.01 8.04
N THR A 170 -1.26 -10.28 7.34
CA THR A 170 -2.56 -10.77 6.94
C THR A 170 -2.54 -11.04 5.44
N LEU A 171 -3.15 -12.17 5.05
CA LEU A 171 -3.47 -12.55 3.69
C LEU A 171 -4.91 -12.15 3.40
N GLY A 172 -5.15 -11.32 2.39
CA GLY A 172 -6.49 -10.90 1.98
C GLY A 172 -6.85 -11.47 0.62
N PHE A 173 -7.93 -12.25 0.57
CA PHE A 173 -8.57 -12.69 -0.67
C PHE A 173 -9.63 -11.67 -1.04
N VAL A 174 -9.54 -11.07 -2.22
CA VAL A 174 -10.54 -10.10 -2.66
C VAL A 174 -11.20 -10.61 -3.93
N TYR A 175 -12.52 -10.75 -3.87
CA TYR A 175 -13.36 -11.21 -4.96
C TYR A 175 -14.06 -10.05 -5.65
N ARG A 176 -14.48 -10.26 -6.89
CA ARG A 176 -15.56 -9.45 -7.49
C ARG A 176 -16.85 -10.27 -7.46
N GLY A 177 -17.97 -9.59 -7.30
CA GLY A 177 -19.25 -10.24 -7.37
C GLY A 177 -20.40 -9.26 -7.53
N HIS A 178 -21.59 -9.82 -7.48
CA HIS A 178 -22.86 -9.12 -7.57
C HIS A 178 -23.78 -9.59 -6.46
N ALA A 179 -24.60 -8.66 -5.95
CA ALA A 179 -25.65 -9.00 -4.98
C ALA A 179 -26.99 -9.09 -5.71
N ALA A 180 -27.77 -10.13 -5.42
CA ALA A 180 -29.15 -10.25 -5.92
C ALA A 180 -30.09 -9.21 -5.27
N SER A 181 -29.76 -8.80 -4.04
CA SER A 181 -30.56 -7.88 -3.23
C SER A 181 -30.34 -6.41 -3.58
N GLU A 182 -31.43 -5.64 -3.69
CA GLU A 182 -31.38 -4.17 -3.76
C GLU A 182 -31.55 -3.49 -2.39
N ARG A 183 -31.90 -4.26 -1.35
CA ARG A 183 -32.04 -3.81 0.04
C ARG A 183 -31.10 -4.60 0.93
N PHE A 184 -30.39 -3.90 1.80
CA PHE A 184 -29.44 -4.47 2.73
C PHE A 184 -30.00 -4.45 4.15
N ARG A 185 -29.79 -5.54 4.90
CA ARG A 185 -30.13 -5.66 6.32
C ARG A 185 -28.83 -5.65 7.11
N LEU A 186 -28.53 -4.53 7.74
CA LEU A 186 -27.26 -4.33 8.43
C LEU A 186 -27.22 -5.03 9.79
N LYS A 187 -26.10 -5.65 10.10
CA LYS A 187 -25.76 -6.10 11.45
C LYS A 187 -25.33 -4.88 12.27
N ALA A 188 -26.29 -4.28 12.97
CA ALA A 188 -26.14 -2.95 13.57
C ALA A 188 -25.02 -2.83 14.62
N ASP A 189 -24.59 -3.93 15.24
CA ASP A 189 -23.44 -3.94 16.16
C ASP A 189 -22.08 -3.90 15.43
N GLU A 190 -22.06 -4.10 14.11
CA GLU A 190 -20.84 -4.14 13.28
C GLU A 190 -20.83 -3.06 12.21
N ILE A 191 -21.97 -2.83 11.55
CA ILE A 191 -22.12 -1.95 10.39
C ILE A 191 -23.17 -0.89 10.70
N GLU A 192 -22.78 0.39 10.63
CA GLU A 192 -23.70 1.53 10.83
C GLU A 192 -24.34 2.02 9.54
N ASP A 193 -23.70 1.80 8.38
CA ASP A 193 -24.18 2.33 7.12
C ASP A 193 -23.66 1.52 5.92
N VAL A 194 -24.39 1.60 4.80
CA VAL A 194 -24.05 0.98 3.52
C VAL A 194 -24.39 1.91 2.38
N ALA A 195 -23.46 2.11 1.44
CA ALA A 195 -23.67 3.03 0.33
C ALA A 195 -22.85 2.68 -0.91
N TRP A 196 -23.31 3.20 -2.05
CA TRP A 196 -22.66 3.03 -3.35
C TRP A 196 -21.76 4.23 -3.67
N PHE A 197 -20.48 3.98 -3.89
CA PHE A 197 -19.49 5.03 -4.20
C PHE A 197 -18.85 4.82 -5.56
N THR A 198 -18.44 5.90 -6.21
CA THR A 198 -17.44 5.79 -7.29
C THR A 198 -16.10 5.35 -6.69
N ILE A 199 -15.29 4.63 -7.46
CA ILE A 199 -14.01 4.08 -6.98
C ILE A 199 -13.11 5.16 -6.35
N ASP A 200 -13.03 6.31 -6.99
CA ASP A 200 -12.19 7.42 -6.53
C ASP A 200 -12.70 8.03 -5.20
N LYS A 201 -14.01 7.99 -4.92
CA LYS A 201 -14.57 8.34 -3.60
C LYS A 201 -14.25 7.24 -2.60
N GLY A 202 -14.56 5.99 -2.92
CA GLY A 202 -14.35 4.84 -2.03
C GLY A 202 -12.90 4.72 -1.53
N LEU A 203 -11.93 4.93 -2.42
CA LEU A 203 -10.50 4.94 -2.08
C LEU A 203 -10.11 5.98 -1.02
N THR A 204 -10.82 7.11 -0.94
CA THR A 204 -10.58 8.14 0.09
C THR A 204 -11.24 7.80 1.43
N LEU A 205 -12.21 6.89 1.44
CA LEU A 205 -13.02 6.56 2.62
C LEU A 205 -12.50 5.33 3.38
N THR A 206 -11.68 4.50 2.73
CA THR A 206 -11.07 3.32 3.36
C THR A 206 -9.65 3.57 3.84
N ARG A 207 -9.28 2.92 4.95
CA ARG A 207 -7.89 2.78 5.40
C ARG A 207 -7.34 1.37 5.18
N ASN A 208 -8.19 0.42 4.78
CA ASN A 208 -7.81 -0.95 4.55
C ASN A 208 -6.98 -1.07 3.26
N PRO A 209 -5.73 -1.54 3.32
CA PRO A 209 -4.90 -1.71 2.13
C PRO A 209 -5.50 -2.72 1.13
N PHE A 210 -6.16 -3.78 1.60
CA PHE A 210 -6.77 -4.79 0.71
C PHE A 210 -7.88 -4.20 -0.12
N ALA A 211 -8.81 -3.48 0.52
CA ALA A 211 -9.83 -2.71 -0.19
C ALA A 211 -9.24 -1.72 -1.19
N LYS A 212 -8.18 -0.98 -0.84
CA LYS A 212 -7.55 -0.04 -1.79
C LYS A 212 -6.99 -0.74 -3.02
N TRP A 213 -6.22 -1.79 -2.82
CA TRP A 213 -5.61 -2.53 -3.91
C TRP A 213 -6.66 -3.25 -4.75
N GLY A 214 -7.64 -3.88 -4.10
CA GLY A 214 -8.78 -4.52 -4.74
C GLY A 214 -9.60 -3.53 -5.57
N LEU A 215 -9.89 -2.34 -5.05
CA LEU A 215 -10.64 -1.30 -5.77
C LEU A 215 -9.90 -0.81 -7.03
N VAL A 216 -8.57 -0.67 -6.96
CA VAL A 216 -7.77 -0.30 -8.14
C VAL A 216 -7.69 -1.45 -9.14
N ASP A 217 -7.51 -2.69 -8.69
CA ASP A 217 -7.48 -3.87 -9.57
C ASP A 217 -8.86 -4.12 -10.21
N PHE A 218 -9.95 -3.92 -9.47
CA PHE A 218 -11.31 -3.90 -10.01
C PHE A 218 -11.49 -2.79 -11.05
N PHE A 219 -11.05 -1.56 -10.76
CA PHE A 219 -11.12 -0.46 -11.72
C PHE A 219 -10.36 -0.75 -13.01
N ARG A 220 -9.20 -1.41 -12.94
CA ARG A 220 -8.42 -1.83 -14.12
C ARG A 220 -9.15 -2.89 -14.96
N GLN A 221 -10.08 -3.63 -14.37
CA GLN A 221 -10.85 -4.68 -15.03
C GLN A 221 -12.30 -4.26 -15.35
N SER A 222 -12.74 -3.05 -14.97
CA SER A 222 -14.10 -2.54 -15.17
C SER A 222 -14.14 -1.45 -16.26
N PRO A 223 -14.54 -1.77 -17.50
CA PRO A 223 -14.68 -0.77 -18.57
C PRO A 223 -15.64 0.36 -18.22
N GLU A 224 -16.68 0.06 -17.44
CA GLU A 224 -17.69 1.04 -17.02
C GLU A 224 -17.12 2.05 -16.04
N ALA A 225 -16.38 1.58 -15.02
CA ALA A 225 -15.69 2.45 -14.08
C ALA A 225 -14.64 3.32 -14.80
N GLN A 226 -13.86 2.73 -15.72
CA GLN A 226 -12.87 3.45 -16.53
C GLN A 226 -13.49 4.52 -17.42
N ARG A 227 -14.62 4.22 -18.07
CA ARG A 227 -15.37 5.16 -18.90
C ARG A 227 -16.02 6.27 -18.09
N SER A 228 -16.25 6.11 -16.79
CA SER A 228 -16.80 7.17 -15.93
C SER A 228 -15.75 8.19 -15.48
N LEU A 229 -14.47 7.80 -15.42
CA LEU A 229 -13.38 8.64 -14.96
C LEU A 229 -13.04 9.74 -15.99
N ARG A 230 -13.10 11.01 -15.57
CA ARG A 230 -12.73 12.18 -16.37
C ARG A 230 -11.47 12.83 -15.79
N VAL A 231 -10.35 12.69 -16.51
CA VAL A 231 -9.05 13.26 -16.14
C VAL A 231 -8.41 13.80 -17.41
N LYS A 232 -7.85 15.03 -17.34
CA LYS A 232 -7.11 15.63 -18.46
C LYS A 232 -5.66 15.13 -18.46
N ARG A 233 -5.09 15.02 -19.66
CA ARG A 233 -3.71 14.65 -19.90
C ARG A 233 -3.04 15.60 -20.87
N HIS A 234 -1.72 15.76 -20.76
CA HIS A 234 -0.92 16.58 -21.68
C HIS A 234 -0.05 15.73 -22.63
N GLY A 235 -0.46 14.48 -22.87
CA GLY A 235 -0.15 13.66 -24.05
C GLY A 235 1.33 13.53 -24.39
N LEU A 236 2.05 12.66 -23.67
CA LEU A 236 3.47 12.35 -23.96
C LEU A 236 3.71 10.99 -24.62
N ALA A 237 2.71 10.11 -24.62
CA ALA A 237 2.87 8.74 -25.02
C ALA A 237 2.19 8.44 -26.36
N GLN A 238 2.93 8.60 -27.45
CA GLN A 238 2.65 7.79 -28.64
C GLN A 238 3.08 6.32 -28.42
N ASP A 239 3.90 6.03 -27.39
CA ASP A 239 4.54 4.71 -27.19
C ASP A 239 4.40 4.08 -25.78
N ALA A 240 3.76 4.73 -24.79
CA ALA A 240 3.65 4.13 -23.46
C ALA A 240 2.59 3.02 -23.47
N LYS A 241 3.04 1.79 -23.64
CA LYS A 241 2.21 0.60 -23.54
C LYS A 241 1.84 0.33 -22.07
N PRO A 242 0.66 -0.25 -21.79
CA PRO A 242 0.32 -0.78 -20.47
C PRO A 242 1.27 -1.94 -20.17
N VAL A 243 2.35 -1.63 -19.45
CA VAL A 243 3.34 -2.61 -19.00
C VAL A 243 3.51 -2.38 -17.52
N ASP A 244 3.47 -3.47 -16.76
CA ASP A 244 3.74 -3.50 -15.32
C ASP A 244 5.18 -3.02 -15.06
N GLN A 245 5.32 -1.71 -14.82
CA GLN A 245 6.58 -1.04 -14.51
C GLN A 245 6.38 -0.21 -13.23
N PRO A 246 7.32 -0.27 -12.27
CA PRO A 246 7.27 0.58 -11.10
C PRO A 246 7.16 2.05 -11.49
N THR A 247 6.27 2.80 -10.83
CA THR A 247 5.93 4.16 -11.23
C THR A 247 6.10 5.14 -10.08
N VAL A 248 6.74 6.28 -10.34
CA VAL A 248 6.76 7.41 -9.41
C VAL A 248 5.88 8.52 -9.96
N PHE A 249 4.83 8.82 -9.22
CA PHE A 249 4.01 9.99 -9.40
C PHE A 249 4.69 11.20 -8.72
N LEU A 250 4.81 12.29 -9.44
CA LEU A 250 5.45 13.51 -8.98
C LEU A 250 4.45 14.67 -9.05
N ASP A 251 4.28 15.41 -7.95
CA ASP A 251 3.69 16.75 -8.08
C ASP A 251 4.62 17.66 -8.90
N ARG A 252 4.06 18.75 -9.42
CA ARG A 252 4.77 19.69 -10.28
C ARG A 252 5.36 20.85 -9.47
N ASP A 253 4.50 21.63 -8.82
CA ASP A 253 4.82 22.93 -8.22
C ASP A 253 5.20 22.76 -6.74
N GLY A 254 6.51 22.82 -6.45
CA GLY A 254 7.07 22.54 -5.12
C GLY A 254 7.93 21.28 -5.09
N VAL A 255 7.86 20.46 -6.14
CA VAL A 255 8.62 19.20 -6.27
C VAL A 255 9.57 19.22 -7.47
N ILE A 256 9.04 19.50 -8.68
CA ILE A 256 9.84 19.57 -9.91
C ILE A 256 10.30 21.01 -10.15
N ASN A 257 9.34 21.95 -10.20
CA ASN A 257 9.61 23.37 -10.34
C ASN A 257 9.23 24.13 -9.08
N ARG A 258 9.77 25.32 -8.92
CA ARG A 258 9.44 26.21 -7.81
C ARG A 258 7.97 26.61 -7.89
N GLY A 259 7.22 26.35 -6.82
CA GLY A 259 5.90 26.95 -6.62
C GLY A 259 6.05 28.44 -6.31
N ARG A 260 5.09 29.27 -6.74
CA ARG A 260 5.16 30.72 -6.54
C ARG A 260 3.82 31.35 -6.13
N PRO A 261 3.85 32.47 -5.39
CA PRO A 261 2.66 33.30 -5.20
C PRO A 261 2.08 33.70 -6.56
N GLY A 262 0.76 33.61 -6.72
CA GLY A 262 0.08 34.01 -7.95
C GLY A 262 0.14 33.00 -9.10
N TYR A 263 0.59 31.76 -8.89
CA TYR A 263 0.66 30.67 -9.88
C TYR A 263 1.78 30.79 -10.95
N VAL A 264 2.18 29.64 -11.49
CA VAL A 264 2.96 29.55 -12.73
C VAL A 264 2.00 29.77 -13.90
N ARG A 265 2.06 30.97 -14.53
CA ARG A 265 1.10 31.39 -15.57
C ARG A 265 1.70 31.46 -16.98
N THR A 266 3.02 31.41 -17.09
CA THR A 266 3.72 31.48 -18.38
C THR A 266 4.90 30.52 -18.41
N PRO A 267 5.34 30.07 -19.59
CA PRO A 267 6.49 29.18 -19.75
C PRO A 267 7.76 29.66 -19.05
N GLU A 268 7.99 30.97 -19.01
CA GLU A 268 9.17 31.62 -18.42
C GLU A 268 9.19 31.51 -16.89
N HIS A 269 8.02 31.31 -16.27
CA HIS A 269 7.93 31.09 -14.83
C HIS A 269 8.34 29.67 -14.41
N VAL A 270 8.63 28.76 -15.36
CA VAL A 270 9.09 27.40 -15.05
C VAL A 270 10.56 27.46 -14.64
N GLU A 271 10.81 27.38 -13.35
CA GLU A 271 12.15 27.30 -12.76
C GLU A 271 12.29 25.99 -11.99
N PHE A 272 13.20 25.11 -12.42
CA PHE A 272 13.42 23.82 -11.76
C PHE A 272 14.02 24.00 -10.37
N LEU A 273 13.56 23.19 -9.42
CA LEU A 273 14.16 23.16 -8.09
C LEU A 273 15.54 22.50 -8.12
N PRO A 274 16.48 22.94 -7.26
CA PRO A 274 17.78 22.30 -7.14
C PRO A 274 17.65 20.79 -6.88
N GLY A 275 18.36 19.99 -7.67
CA GLY A 275 18.33 18.52 -7.57
C GLY A 275 17.07 17.85 -8.12
N ALA A 276 16.05 18.58 -8.62
CA ALA A 276 14.85 17.96 -9.17
C ALA A 276 15.15 17.09 -10.39
N ILE A 277 15.90 17.63 -11.37
CA ILE A 277 16.32 16.91 -12.57
C ILE A 277 17.19 15.70 -12.21
N GLU A 278 18.16 15.87 -11.29
CA GLU A 278 19.02 14.78 -10.81
C GLU A 278 18.20 13.65 -10.15
N GLY A 279 17.22 14.00 -9.32
CA GLY A 279 16.33 13.03 -8.68
C GLY A 279 15.46 12.27 -9.68
N MET A 280 14.89 12.97 -10.66
CA MET A 280 14.14 12.34 -11.76
C MET A 280 15.02 11.38 -12.56
N ARG A 281 16.25 11.77 -12.91
CA ARG A 281 17.22 10.88 -13.58
C ARG A 281 17.54 9.66 -12.74
N THR A 282 17.82 9.85 -11.45
CA THR A 282 18.12 8.76 -10.52
C THR A 282 17.00 7.71 -10.52
N LEU A 283 15.75 8.16 -10.38
CA LEU A 283 14.59 7.26 -10.45
C LEU A 283 14.50 6.55 -11.80
N GLN A 284 14.63 7.28 -12.91
CA GLN A 284 14.59 6.72 -14.25
C GLN A 284 15.67 5.66 -14.48
N ASP A 285 16.90 5.92 -14.04
CA ASP A 285 18.05 5.04 -14.22
C ASP A 285 17.91 3.75 -13.41
N HIS A 286 17.10 3.77 -12.34
CA HIS A 286 16.68 2.57 -11.57
C HIS A 286 15.39 1.93 -12.13
N GLY A 287 14.98 2.28 -13.35
CA GLY A 287 13.88 1.65 -14.06
C GLY A 287 12.48 2.16 -13.68
N TRP A 288 12.37 3.23 -12.88
CA TRP A 288 11.08 3.82 -12.53
C TRP A 288 10.51 4.63 -13.69
N ARG A 289 9.21 4.44 -13.95
CA ARG A 289 8.43 5.30 -14.84
C ARG A 289 8.07 6.60 -14.12
N LEU A 290 8.33 7.74 -14.75
CA LEU A 290 8.00 9.05 -14.20
C LEU A 290 6.66 9.54 -14.74
N VAL A 291 5.73 9.87 -13.86
CA VAL A 291 4.42 10.43 -14.21
C VAL A 291 4.20 11.69 -13.39
N ILE A 292 3.80 12.79 -14.05
CA ILE A 292 3.48 14.03 -13.34
C ILE A 292 1.98 14.08 -13.05
N VAL A 293 1.60 14.39 -11.81
CA VAL A 293 0.20 14.51 -11.37
C VAL A 293 -0.01 15.83 -10.63
N THR A 294 -0.74 16.77 -11.22
CA THR A 294 -0.75 18.16 -10.73
C THR A 294 -2.13 18.82 -10.70
N ASN A 295 -2.42 19.54 -9.61
CA ASN A 295 -3.59 20.42 -9.53
C ASN A 295 -3.25 21.76 -10.21
N GLN A 296 -4.03 22.16 -11.21
CA GLN A 296 -3.86 23.38 -12.01
C GLN A 296 -5.14 24.21 -12.01
N ASP A 297 -5.62 24.56 -10.82
CA ASP A 297 -6.81 25.40 -10.60
C ASP A 297 -6.64 26.84 -11.14
N VAL A 298 -5.44 27.27 -11.49
CA VAL A 298 -5.21 28.48 -12.29
C VAL A 298 -6.06 28.51 -13.58
N ALA A 299 -6.29 27.34 -14.20
CA ALA A 299 -7.20 27.21 -15.34
C ALA A 299 -8.68 27.27 -14.91
N GLY A 300 -9.02 26.65 -13.78
CA GLY A 300 -10.38 26.63 -13.23
C GLY A 300 -10.86 28.01 -12.76
N TRP A 301 -9.93 28.82 -12.26
CA TRP A 301 -10.11 30.24 -11.98
C TRP A 301 -10.12 31.12 -13.22
N LYS A 302 -9.94 30.54 -14.42
CA LYS A 302 -9.84 31.24 -15.71
C LYS A 302 -8.74 32.31 -15.76
N LEU A 303 -7.70 32.18 -14.94
CA LEU A 303 -6.55 33.09 -14.93
C LEU A 303 -5.63 32.86 -16.13
N ILE A 304 -5.64 31.64 -16.67
CA ILE A 304 -5.03 31.30 -17.96
C ILE A 304 -5.96 30.36 -18.74
N PRO A 305 -5.97 30.43 -20.09
CA PRO A 305 -6.66 29.43 -20.90
C PRO A 305 -5.89 28.10 -20.93
N GLU A 306 -6.58 26.98 -21.20
CA GLU A 306 -5.94 25.64 -21.28
C GLU A 306 -4.75 25.61 -22.26
N ARG A 307 -4.83 26.34 -23.39
CA ARG A 307 -3.73 26.46 -24.35
C ARG A 307 -2.44 27.07 -23.76
N GLN A 308 -2.57 27.92 -22.74
CA GLN A 308 -1.42 28.51 -22.06
C GLN A 308 -0.82 27.52 -21.06
N LEU A 309 -1.66 26.76 -20.36
CA LEU A 309 -1.21 25.65 -19.52
C LEU A 309 -0.44 24.61 -20.36
N ALA A 310 -0.95 24.28 -21.54
CA ALA A 310 -0.29 23.42 -22.50
C ALA A 310 1.13 23.93 -22.85
N ARG A 311 1.29 25.21 -23.17
CA ARG A 311 2.60 25.83 -23.43
C ARG A 311 3.57 25.73 -22.25
N ILE A 312 3.07 25.84 -21.01
CA ILE A 312 3.87 25.68 -19.80
C ILE A 312 4.37 24.24 -19.69
N HIS A 313 3.49 23.27 -19.90
CA HIS A 313 3.86 21.84 -19.92
C HIS A 313 4.85 21.53 -21.04
N ASP A 314 4.64 22.04 -22.25
CA ASP A 314 5.57 21.86 -23.39
C ASP A 314 6.96 22.39 -23.08
N ARG A 315 7.05 23.60 -22.51
CA ARG A 315 8.33 24.20 -22.09
C ARG A 315 9.05 23.36 -21.04
N MET A 316 8.32 22.85 -20.05
CA MET A 316 8.86 21.97 -19.02
C MET A 316 9.40 20.68 -19.64
N LEU A 317 8.61 20.02 -20.49
CA LEU A 317 8.97 18.77 -21.13
C LEU A 317 10.14 18.91 -22.08
N ALA A 318 10.20 19.99 -22.86
CA ALA A 318 11.35 20.30 -23.70
C ALA A 318 12.63 20.46 -22.87
N SER A 319 12.54 21.08 -21.70
CA SER A 319 13.68 21.19 -20.77
C SER A 319 14.09 19.84 -20.19
N LEU A 320 13.14 19.05 -19.68
CA LEU A 320 13.43 17.73 -19.11
C LEU A 320 14.07 16.80 -20.16
N ARG A 321 13.59 16.84 -21.41
CA ARG A 321 14.17 16.06 -22.52
C ARG A 321 15.62 16.43 -22.81
N LYS A 322 15.97 17.73 -22.79
CA LYS A 322 17.36 18.19 -22.96
C LYS A 322 18.30 17.62 -21.89
N GLU A 323 17.77 17.39 -20.70
CA GLU A 323 18.48 16.81 -19.56
C GLU A 323 18.44 15.27 -19.53
N GLY A 324 17.86 14.63 -20.56
CA GLY A 324 17.74 13.16 -20.65
C GLY A 324 16.64 12.55 -19.76
N VAL A 325 15.74 13.36 -19.22
CA VAL A 325 14.60 12.91 -18.40
C VAL A 325 13.39 12.65 -19.29
N ARG A 326 12.84 11.43 -19.23
CA ARG A 326 11.62 11.02 -19.94
C ARG A 326 10.46 10.92 -18.96
N VAL A 327 9.47 11.78 -19.17
CA VAL A 327 8.17 11.71 -18.48
C VAL A 327 7.21 10.91 -19.35
N ALA A 328 6.54 9.92 -18.77
CA ALA A 328 5.62 9.05 -19.49
C ALA A 328 4.28 9.75 -19.79
N GLU A 329 3.75 10.49 -18.82
CA GLU A 329 2.52 11.27 -18.99
C GLU A 329 2.43 12.38 -17.93
N ILE A 330 1.67 13.44 -18.24
CA ILE A 330 1.20 14.43 -17.29
C ILE A 330 -0.32 14.28 -17.18
N TYR A 331 -0.80 13.89 -16.00
CA TYR A 331 -2.21 14.03 -15.64
C TYR A 331 -2.39 15.30 -14.83
N TYR A 332 -3.43 16.08 -15.13
CA TYR A 332 -3.68 17.32 -14.41
C TYR A 332 -5.17 17.55 -14.16
N CYS A 333 -5.45 18.24 -13.06
CA CYS A 333 -6.78 18.73 -12.74
C CYS A 333 -6.88 20.23 -13.04
N PRO A 334 -7.64 20.65 -14.07
CA PRO A 334 -7.86 22.08 -14.35
C PRO A 334 -8.99 22.67 -13.48
N HIS A 335 -9.70 21.87 -12.69
CA HIS A 335 -10.91 22.32 -11.99
C HIS A 335 -10.61 23.20 -10.79
N HIS A 336 -11.61 24.00 -10.45
CA HIS A 336 -11.64 24.87 -9.29
C HIS A 336 -11.65 24.08 -7.97
N VAL A 337 -11.24 24.72 -6.86
CA VAL A 337 -11.10 24.05 -5.55
C VAL A 337 -12.43 23.54 -4.98
N LEU A 338 -13.55 24.16 -5.38
CA LEU A 338 -14.90 23.79 -4.95
C LEU A 338 -15.59 22.76 -5.88
N SER A 339 -14.93 22.32 -6.95
CA SER A 339 -15.51 21.34 -7.87
C SER A 339 -15.45 19.92 -7.30
N ASP A 340 -16.57 19.20 -7.25
CA ASP A 340 -16.58 17.74 -6.96
C ASP A 340 -16.15 16.98 -8.22
N CYS A 341 -14.84 16.94 -8.47
CA CYS A 341 -14.24 16.17 -9.55
C CYS A 341 -13.37 15.03 -8.99
N ALA A 342 -13.28 13.94 -9.74
CA ALA A 342 -12.45 12.80 -9.36
C ALA A 342 -10.94 13.09 -9.41
N CYS A 343 -10.52 14.07 -10.21
CA CYS A 343 -9.12 14.29 -10.54
C CYS A 343 -8.36 15.21 -9.57
N ARG A 344 -9.04 16.09 -8.82
CA ARG A 344 -8.37 17.03 -7.92
C ARG A 344 -7.85 16.32 -6.68
N LYS A 345 -6.54 16.37 -6.44
CA LYS A 345 -5.94 15.88 -5.18
C LYS A 345 -6.62 16.58 -3.98
N PRO A 346 -7.06 15.84 -2.94
CA PRO A 346 -6.61 14.49 -2.57
C PRO A 346 -7.33 13.31 -3.25
N ARG A 347 -8.29 13.54 -4.15
CA ARG A 347 -8.96 12.44 -4.87
C ARG A 347 -7.96 11.77 -5.84
N PRO A 348 -7.91 10.43 -5.89
CA PRO A 348 -6.88 9.68 -6.62
C PRO A 348 -7.15 9.55 -8.12
N GLY A 349 -8.07 10.34 -8.71
CA GLY A 349 -8.46 10.18 -10.11
C GLY A 349 -7.29 10.29 -11.09
N MET A 350 -6.30 11.15 -10.85
CA MET A 350 -5.11 11.23 -11.70
C MET A 350 -4.26 9.95 -11.66
N LEU A 351 -4.17 9.29 -10.50
CA LEU A 351 -3.45 8.02 -10.34
C LEU A 351 -4.26 6.85 -10.93
N LEU A 352 -5.59 6.88 -10.80
CA LEU A 352 -6.48 5.94 -11.48
C LEU A 352 -6.38 6.07 -13.00
N ALA A 353 -6.27 7.27 -13.56
CA ALA A 353 -6.04 7.45 -14.98
C ALA A 353 -4.72 6.80 -15.42
N ALA A 354 -3.66 6.93 -14.63
CA ALA A 354 -2.41 6.20 -14.90
C ALA A 354 -2.56 4.68 -14.75
N ALA A 355 -3.38 4.19 -13.82
CA ALA A 355 -3.69 2.76 -13.70
C ALA A 355 -4.39 2.22 -14.95
N ARG A 356 -5.32 3.00 -15.52
CA ARG A 356 -6.02 2.69 -16.78
C ARG A 356 -5.08 2.75 -17.98
N ASP A 357 -4.34 3.85 -18.13
CA ASP A 357 -3.62 4.18 -19.36
C ASP A 357 -2.24 3.51 -19.43
N LEU A 358 -1.59 3.29 -18.28
CA LEU A 358 -0.20 2.82 -18.20
C LEU A 358 -0.06 1.49 -17.43
N GLY A 359 -1.16 0.93 -16.94
CA GLY A 359 -1.16 -0.32 -16.16
C GLY A 359 -0.56 -0.21 -14.76
N VAL A 360 -0.49 0.99 -14.18
CA VAL A 360 0.14 1.20 -12.85
C VAL A 360 -0.60 0.43 -11.76
N ARG A 361 0.17 -0.26 -10.91
CA ARG A 361 -0.32 -0.95 -9.71
C ARG A 361 0.08 -0.15 -8.46
N PRO A 362 -0.82 0.05 -7.47
CA PRO A 362 -0.51 0.86 -6.28
C PRO A 362 0.70 0.35 -5.49
N ARG A 363 0.82 -0.98 -5.36
CA ARG A 363 1.91 -1.64 -4.62
C ARG A 363 3.30 -1.38 -5.21
N ASP A 364 3.36 -1.08 -6.52
CA ASP A 364 4.59 -0.78 -7.25
C ASP A 364 4.73 0.71 -7.55
N ALA A 365 4.03 1.56 -6.81
CA ALA A 365 4.03 3.00 -7.03
C ALA A 365 4.48 3.81 -5.81
N TRP A 366 4.93 5.03 -6.11
CA TRP A 366 5.18 6.09 -5.14
C TRP A 366 4.46 7.36 -5.53
N MET A 367 4.00 8.14 -4.56
CA MET A 367 3.58 9.52 -4.74
C MET A 367 4.56 10.44 -4.01
N VAL A 368 5.21 11.34 -4.74
CA VAL A 368 6.13 12.34 -4.20
C VAL A 368 5.48 13.71 -4.29
N GLY A 369 5.36 14.38 -3.14
CA GLY A 369 4.67 15.66 -3.00
C GLY A 369 5.24 16.52 -1.89
N ASP A 370 4.97 17.82 -1.93
CA ASP A 370 5.39 18.78 -0.90
C ASP A 370 4.26 19.12 0.08
N LYS A 371 3.01 18.74 -0.22
CA LYS A 371 1.82 19.09 0.57
C LYS A 371 1.08 17.86 1.11
N PRO A 372 0.29 18.02 2.20
CA PRO A 372 -0.55 16.96 2.75
C PRO A 372 -1.45 16.28 1.71
N LEU A 373 -2.09 17.06 0.83
CA LEU A 373 -2.98 16.55 -0.23
C LEU A 373 -2.31 15.54 -1.16
N ASP A 374 -1.00 15.64 -1.39
CA ASP A 374 -0.26 14.70 -2.24
C ASP A 374 -0.12 13.35 -1.55
N LEU A 375 0.23 13.38 -0.26
CA LEU A 375 0.36 12.19 0.57
C LEU A 375 -1.01 11.52 0.76
N GLU A 376 -2.07 12.31 0.97
CA GLU A 376 -3.45 11.81 1.02
C GLU A 376 -3.84 11.12 -0.29
N THR A 377 -3.49 11.71 -1.45
CA THR A 377 -3.75 11.11 -2.77
C THR A 377 -3.04 9.76 -2.91
N GLY A 378 -1.75 9.70 -2.57
CA GLY A 378 -0.98 8.47 -2.64
C GLY A 378 -1.51 7.39 -1.69
N ARG A 379 -1.82 7.77 -0.45
CA ARG A 379 -2.43 6.87 0.54
C ARG A 379 -3.81 6.41 0.09
N ALA A 380 -4.64 7.25 -0.52
CA ALA A 380 -5.95 6.86 -1.03
C ALA A 380 -5.81 5.84 -2.17
N PHE A 381 -4.89 6.08 -3.11
CA PHE A 381 -4.59 5.12 -4.18
C PHE A 381 -3.99 3.81 -3.65
N GLY A 382 -3.39 3.81 -2.46
CA GLY A 382 -2.78 2.64 -1.82
C GLY A 382 -1.31 2.44 -2.20
N CYS A 383 -0.62 3.51 -2.60
CA CYS A 383 0.82 3.51 -2.88
C CYS A 383 1.64 4.14 -1.75
N ARG A 384 2.96 3.95 -1.80
CA ARG A 384 3.89 4.55 -0.84
C ARG A 384 4.02 6.05 -1.09
N THR A 385 4.37 6.81 -0.06
CA THR A 385 4.45 8.27 -0.16
C THR A 385 5.78 8.84 0.32
N ALA A 386 6.29 9.82 -0.41
CA ALA A 386 7.48 10.58 -0.04
C ALA A 386 7.13 12.06 0.08
N TRP A 387 7.40 12.63 1.25
CA TRP A 387 7.17 14.04 1.53
C TRP A 387 8.46 14.85 1.39
N VAL A 388 8.47 15.81 0.46
CA VAL A 388 9.64 16.60 0.11
C VAL A 388 9.47 18.09 0.39
N GLY A 389 10.59 18.83 0.40
CA GLY A 389 10.61 20.29 0.56
C GLY A 389 11.60 20.69 1.64
N SER A 390 12.00 21.96 1.73
CA SER A 390 12.97 22.40 2.74
C SER A 390 12.46 22.15 4.18
N PRO A 391 13.35 22.04 5.19
CA PRO A 391 12.92 21.95 6.58
C PRO A 391 11.94 23.07 7.00
N SER A 392 12.17 24.30 6.52
CA SER A 392 11.28 25.43 6.76
C SER A 392 9.90 25.27 6.11
N TRP A 393 9.84 24.72 4.89
CA TRP A 393 8.59 24.43 4.21
C TRP A 393 7.81 23.33 4.93
N ARG A 394 8.48 22.21 5.25
CA ARG A 394 7.87 21.08 5.94
C ARG A 394 7.31 21.46 7.31
N LYS A 395 7.97 22.37 8.04
CA LYS A 395 7.47 22.85 9.33
C LYS A 395 6.03 23.40 9.26
N ARG A 396 5.62 23.94 8.10
CA ARG A 396 4.27 24.50 7.89
C ARG A 396 3.15 23.46 7.94
N PHE A 397 3.44 22.20 7.58
CA PHE A 397 2.44 21.14 7.48
C PHE A 397 2.76 19.94 8.40
N ALA A 398 3.70 20.11 9.34
CA ALA A 398 4.21 19.00 10.15
C ALA A 398 3.11 18.29 10.96
N GLU A 399 2.12 19.04 11.46
CA GLU A 399 0.99 18.48 12.21
C GLU A 399 0.07 17.64 11.32
N GLU A 400 -0.35 18.18 10.17
CA GLU A 400 -1.19 17.50 9.18
C GLU A 400 -0.51 16.22 8.67
N VAL A 401 0.79 16.31 8.34
CA VAL A 401 1.54 15.18 7.79
C VAL A 401 1.87 14.12 8.84
N ARG A 402 1.96 14.46 10.13
CA ARG A 402 2.25 13.49 11.19
C ARG A 402 1.24 12.33 11.20
N GLN A 403 -0.04 12.62 10.96
CA GLN A 403 -1.09 11.61 10.87
C GLN A 403 -1.02 10.77 9.59
N LEU A 404 -0.41 11.31 8.54
CA LEU A 404 -0.22 10.66 7.25
C LEU A 404 1.04 9.79 7.20
N ALA A 405 1.90 9.83 8.21
CA ALA A 405 3.06 8.94 8.40
C ALA A 405 3.71 8.50 7.06
N PRO A 406 4.30 9.43 6.29
CA PRO A 406 4.87 9.12 4.98
C PRO A 406 6.03 8.13 5.11
N ASP A 407 6.20 7.26 4.11
CA ASP A 407 7.27 6.26 4.09
C ASP A 407 8.66 6.90 4.00
N VAL A 408 8.75 8.08 3.36
CA VAL A 408 9.98 8.87 3.22
C VAL A 408 9.70 10.34 3.54
N VAL A 409 10.61 10.97 4.28
CA VAL A 409 10.67 12.43 4.46
C VAL A 409 12.04 12.90 4.00
N ALA A 410 12.10 13.89 3.10
CA ALA A 410 13.35 14.31 2.49
C ALA A 410 13.38 15.82 2.17
N ASP A 411 14.57 16.40 2.09
CA ASP A 411 14.76 17.84 1.82
C ASP A 411 14.53 18.23 0.35
N SER A 412 14.68 17.27 -0.57
CA SER A 412 14.54 17.48 -2.01
C SER A 412 14.06 16.24 -2.74
N LEU A 413 13.66 16.39 -4.01
CA LEU A 413 13.33 15.25 -4.88
C LEU A 413 14.54 14.31 -5.10
N ARG A 414 15.77 14.84 -5.11
CA ARG A 414 16.99 14.04 -5.16
C ARG A 414 17.13 13.14 -3.94
N ASP A 415 16.93 13.70 -2.75
CA ASP A 415 17.11 12.95 -1.50
C ASP A 415 16.01 11.88 -1.35
N ALA A 416 14.78 12.21 -1.78
CA ALA A 416 13.71 11.22 -1.88
C ALA A 416 14.03 10.11 -2.89
N ALA A 417 14.57 10.45 -4.07
CA ALA A 417 14.96 9.47 -5.08
C ALA A 417 16.02 8.48 -4.54
N ARG A 418 17.03 8.98 -3.82
CA ARG A 418 18.04 8.14 -3.15
C ARG A 418 17.42 7.20 -2.12
N ALA A 419 16.49 7.71 -1.29
CA ALA A 419 15.80 6.88 -0.31
C ALA A 419 14.91 5.80 -0.96
N ILE A 420 14.19 6.15 -2.03
CA ILE A 420 13.32 5.23 -2.78
C ILE A 420 14.13 4.10 -3.42
N THR A 421 15.31 4.42 -3.97
CA THR A 421 16.17 3.48 -4.72
C THR A 421 17.08 2.64 -3.81
N ALA A 422 17.52 3.16 -2.66
CA ALA A 422 18.27 2.36 -1.68
C ALA A 422 17.50 1.10 -1.22
N GLY A 423 16.17 1.16 -1.17
CA GLY A 423 15.32 0.01 -0.86
C GLY A 423 15.17 -1.02 -1.99
N THR A 424 15.55 -0.69 -3.23
CA THR A 424 15.44 -1.59 -4.39
C THR A 424 16.71 -2.42 -4.63
N ASP A 425 17.87 -1.91 -4.25
CA ASP A 425 19.17 -2.58 -4.49
C ASP A 425 19.34 -3.85 -3.64
N GLY A 426 18.68 -3.93 -2.48
CA GLY A 426 18.61 -5.16 -1.68
C GLY A 426 17.71 -6.27 -2.26
N LYS A 427 16.89 -5.97 -3.28
CA LYS A 427 15.98 -6.95 -3.95
C LYS A 427 16.39 -7.31 -5.37
N ALA A 428 17.35 -6.58 -5.96
CA ALA A 428 17.80 -6.78 -7.34
C ALA A 428 18.54 -8.12 -7.59
N GLY A 429 18.92 -8.86 -6.54
CA GLY A 429 19.60 -10.16 -6.64
C GLY A 429 18.72 -11.38 -6.98
N ARG A 430 17.40 -11.24 -7.14
CA ARG A 430 16.50 -12.37 -7.46
C ARG A 430 15.41 -12.01 -8.48
N ARG A 431 15.79 -11.72 -9.72
CA ARG A 431 14.89 -11.95 -10.86
C ARG A 431 15.31 -13.25 -11.54
N PRO A 432 14.45 -14.29 -11.62
CA PRO A 432 14.72 -15.45 -12.43
C PRO A 432 14.84 -14.99 -13.89
N ARG A 433 15.94 -15.34 -14.57
CA ARG A 433 16.01 -15.19 -16.02
C ARG A 433 14.89 -16.06 -16.63
N PRO A 434 14.12 -15.55 -17.61
CA PRO A 434 13.17 -16.41 -18.33
C PRO A 434 13.95 -17.54 -18.99
N ARG A 435 13.58 -18.79 -18.69
CA ARG A 435 14.13 -19.97 -19.36
C ARG A 435 13.80 -19.83 -20.84
N SER A 436 14.82 -19.66 -21.67
CA SER A 436 14.70 -19.78 -23.12
C SER A 436 14.15 -21.17 -23.44
N ALA A 437 13.00 -21.23 -24.09
CA ALA A 437 12.50 -22.47 -24.69
C ALA A 437 13.54 -22.94 -25.71
N ALA A 438 14.24 -24.02 -25.39
CA ALA A 438 15.06 -24.74 -26.34
C ALA A 438 14.10 -25.32 -27.39
N ARG A 439 14.20 -24.83 -28.63
CA ARG A 439 13.71 -25.53 -29.81
C ARG A 439 14.65 -26.71 -30.03
N GLY A 440 14.19 -27.91 -29.70
CA GLY A 440 14.75 -29.14 -30.27
C GLY A 440 14.03 -29.41 -31.58
N MET A 441 14.69 -29.12 -32.70
CA MET A 441 14.52 -29.87 -33.94
C MET A 441 15.64 -30.90 -33.93
N GLU A 442 15.27 -32.18 -33.83
CA GLU A 442 15.72 -33.29 -34.68
C GLU A 442 14.89 -34.53 -34.37
#